data_AF-A0A5P9IZE8-F1
#
_entry.id   AF-A0A5P9IZE8-F1
#
_cell.length_a   1.000
_cell.length_b   1.000
_cell.length_c   1.000
_cell.angle_alpha   90.00
_cell.angle_beta   90.00
_cell.angle_gamma   90.00
#
_symmetry.space_group_name_H-M   'P 1'
#
loop_
_entity.id
_entity.type
_entity.pdbx_description
1 polymer ?
#
loop_
_entity_poly.entity_id
_entity_poly.type
_entity_poly.pdbx_seq_one_letter_code
_entity_poly.pdbx_strand_id
1 'polypeptide(L)'
;MAYSAMELRAERSILRSMGLDATLKTYEGVSYSFPVLPVEEGSALSAGDYRGRESETYFETLAAEVPFDWRDSTLTVSGRSYYVLDVTFDEYGQRARIKVE
;
A
#
# COMPACT_ATOMS: atom_id res chain seq x y z
N MET A 1 2.83 16.79 11.45
CA MET A 1 4.30 17.04 11.34
C MET A 1 4.83 16.04 10.33
N ALA A 2 5.59 16.48 9.32
CA ALA A 2 6.20 15.56 8.37
C ALA A 2 7.43 14.90 9.00
N TYR A 3 7.70 13.63 8.68
CA TYR A 3 8.93 12.97 9.12
C TYR A 3 10.17 13.70 8.60
N SER A 4 11.21 13.77 9.42
CA SER A 4 12.55 14.11 8.97
C SER A 4 13.12 13.03 8.05
N ALA A 5 14.14 13.37 7.27
CA ALA A 5 14.81 12.41 6.39
C ALA A 5 15.41 11.21 7.14
N MET A 6 15.78 11.38 8.41
CA MET A 6 16.34 10.31 9.24
C MET A 6 15.24 9.37 9.73
N GLU A 7 14.09 9.90 10.14
CA GLU A 7 12.93 9.10 10.53
C GLU A 7 12.37 8.30 9.35
N LEU A 8 12.27 8.92 8.16
CA LEU A 8 11.85 8.20 6.95
C LEU A 8 12.76 7.01 6.63
N ARG A 9 14.08 7.16 6.81
CA ARG A 9 15.03 6.06 6.60
C ARG A 9 14.86 4.95 7.64
N ALA A 10 14.65 5.31 8.90
CA ALA A 10 14.41 4.34 9.97
C ALA A 10 13.11 3.56 9.72
N GLU A 11 12.02 4.26 9.42
CA GLU A 11 10.73 3.66 9.10
C GLU A 11 10.79 2.75 7.88
N ARG A 12 11.47 3.20 6.82
CA ARG A 12 11.69 2.38 5.62
C ARG A 12 12.48 1.12 5.94
N SER A 13 13.51 1.23 6.81
CA SER A 13 14.29 0.08 7.25
C SER A 13 13.45 -0.92 8.04
N ILE A 14 12.57 -0.42 8.93
CA ILE A 14 11.65 -1.25 9.71
C ILE A 14 10.69 -1.98 8.76
N LEU A 15 10.06 -1.25 7.84
CA LEU A 15 9.15 -1.84 6.85
C LEU A 15 9.84 -2.87 5.96
N ARG A 16 11.09 -2.64 5.53
CA ARG A 16 11.85 -3.66 4.77
C ARG A 16 12.14 -4.91 5.58
N SER A 17 12.30 -4.79 6.89
CA SER A 17 12.57 -5.95 7.76
C SER A 17 11.32 -6.78 8.08
N MET A 18 10.14 -6.15 8.07
CA MET A 18 8.88 -6.79 8.48
C MET A 18 7.92 -7.07 7.31
N GLY A 19 8.04 -6.31 6.23
CA GLY A 19 7.13 -6.32 5.10
C GLY A 19 7.63 -7.11 3.89
N LEU A 20 6.89 -6.96 2.81
CA LEU A 20 7.15 -7.58 1.52
C LEU A 20 7.70 -6.52 0.57
N ASP A 21 8.66 -6.87 -0.28
CA ASP A 21 9.04 -6.00 -1.38
C ASP A 21 7.92 -5.96 -2.42
N ALA A 22 7.44 -4.75 -2.71
CA ALA A 22 6.48 -4.47 -3.77
C ALA A 22 7.14 -3.70 -4.91
N THR A 23 6.60 -3.89 -6.12
CA THR A 23 6.93 -3.07 -7.29
C THR A 23 5.64 -2.53 -7.89
N LEU A 24 5.50 -1.21 -7.87
CA LEU A 24 4.41 -0.50 -8.53
C LEU A 24 4.88 -0.07 -9.92
N LYS A 25 4.13 -0.46 -10.95
CA LYS A 25 4.35 -0.03 -12.33
C LYS A 25 3.24 0.92 -12.73
N THR A 26 3.60 2.16 -13.06
CA THR A 26 2.64 3.19 -13.49
C THR A 26 2.21 2.98 -14.93
N TYR A 27 1.13 3.66 -15.33
CA TYR A 27 0.65 3.64 -16.71
C TYR A 27 1.73 4.11 -17.71
N GLU A 28 2.58 5.05 -17.31
CA GLU A 28 3.72 5.53 -18.10
C GLU A 28 4.86 4.51 -18.23
N GLY A 29 4.74 3.35 -17.55
CA GLY A 29 5.73 2.27 -17.57
C GLY A 29 6.87 2.46 -16.56
N VAL A 30 6.82 3.50 -15.72
CA VAL A 30 7.81 3.74 -14.67
C VAL A 30 7.58 2.77 -13.52
N SER A 31 8.67 2.22 -12.97
CA SER A 31 8.61 1.23 -11.88
C SER A 31 9.20 1.78 -10.60
N TYR A 32 8.46 1.65 -9.51
CA TYR A 32 8.83 2.07 -8.16
C TYR A 32 8.84 0.86 -7.23
N SER A 33 9.92 0.66 -6.49
CA SER A 33 10.05 -0.47 -5.57
C SER A 33 10.15 0.00 -4.13
N PHE A 34 9.22 -0.47 -3.30
CA PHE A 34 9.11 -0.08 -1.89
C PHE A 34 8.55 -1.23 -1.04
N PRO A 35 8.88 -1.25 0.26
CA PRO A 35 8.32 -2.25 1.16
C PRO A 35 6.84 -1.96 1.44
N VAL A 36 6.03 -3.01 1.53
CA VAL A 36 4.62 -2.94 1.93
C VAL A 36 4.33 -3.93 3.05
N LEU A 37 3.38 -3.60 3.91
CA LEU A 37 2.79 -4.52 4.88
C LEU A 37 1.41 -4.93 4.39
N PRO A 38 1.08 -6.24 4.30
CA PRO A 38 -0.29 -6.64 4.08
C PRO A 38 -1.13 -6.22 5.29
N VAL A 39 -2.26 -5.56 5.02
CA VAL A 39 -3.24 -5.21 6.05
C VAL A 39 -4.36 -6.23 5.96
N GLU A 40 -4.42 -7.14 6.93
CA GLU A 40 -5.62 -7.94 7.14
C GLU A 40 -6.67 -7.00 7.73
N GLU A 41 -7.71 -6.67 6.96
CA GLU A 41 -8.96 -6.25 7.61
C GLU A 41 -9.46 -7.47 8.38
N GLY A 42 -9.18 -7.48 9.69
CA GLY A 42 -9.79 -8.41 10.60
C GLY A 42 -11.30 -8.37 10.36
N SER A 43 -11.89 -9.55 10.17
CA SER A 43 -13.34 -9.76 10.15
C SER A 43 -13.98 -9.07 11.36
N ALA A 44 -14.33 -7.79 11.21
CA ALA A 44 -15.25 -7.12 12.08
C ALA A 44 -16.61 -7.77 11.80
N LEU A 45 -16.90 -8.78 12.60
CA LEU A 45 -18.21 -9.44 12.73
C LEU A 45 -19.30 -8.38 12.94
N SER A 46 -19.81 -7.83 11.85
CA SER A 46 -21.15 -7.28 11.79
C SER A 46 -21.94 -8.27 10.96
N ALA A 47 -22.56 -9.24 11.66
CA ALA A 47 -23.48 -10.20 11.11
C ALA A 47 -24.68 -9.44 10.52
N GLY A 48 -24.63 -9.12 9.23
CA GLY A 48 -25.69 -8.35 8.56
C GLY A 48 -25.75 -8.52 7.06
N ASP A 49 -24.61 -8.42 6.35
CA ASP A 49 -24.66 -8.26 4.88
C ASP A 49 -23.68 -9.19 4.14
N TYR A 50 -24.08 -10.46 3.99
CA TYR A 50 -23.40 -11.48 3.17
C TYR A 50 -23.80 -11.42 1.70
N ARG A 51 -23.81 -10.23 1.08
CA ARG A 51 -23.97 -10.13 -0.39
C ARG A 51 -22.85 -9.29 -0.98
N GLY A 52 -21.75 -9.96 -1.32
CA GLY A 52 -20.86 -9.50 -2.39
C GLY A 52 -19.57 -8.78 -2.01
N ARG A 53 -18.91 -9.10 -0.88
CA ARG A 53 -17.52 -8.63 -0.69
C ARG A 53 -16.57 -9.47 -1.54
N GLU A 54 -16.22 -8.94 -2.71
CA GLU A 54 -14.91 -9.20 -3.30
C GLU A 54 -13.87 -8.95 -2.21
N SER A 55 -12.89 -9.85 -2.07
CA SER A 55 -11.91 -9.79 -0.98
C SER A 55 -11.00 -8.58 -1.19
N GLU A 56 -11.40 -7.42 -0.66
CA GLU A 56 -10.64 -6.18 -0.75
C GLU A 56 -9.26 -6.39 -0.10
N THR A 57 -8.19 -6.30 -0.91
CA THR A 57 -6.83 -6.51 -0.45
C THR A 57 -6.17 -5.15 -0.21
N TYR A 58 -5.51 -5.01 0.94
CA TYR A 58 -4.90 -3.75 1.34
C TYR A 58 -3.41 -3.93 1.66
N PHE A 59 -2.62 -2.92 1.28
CA PHE A 59 -1.21 -2.83 1.58
C PHE A 59 -0.88 -1.47 2.19
N GLU A 60 -0.04 -1.46 3.22
CA GLU A 60 0.44 -0.23 3.86
C GLU A 60 1.91 0.01 3.57
N THR A 61 2.27 1.27 3.31
CA THR A 61 3.64 1.71 3.13
C THR A 61 3.81 3.16 3.60
N LEU A 62 5.00 3.74 3.37
CA LEU A 62 5.22 5.17 3.59
C LEU A 62 4.62 5.97 2.44
N ALA A 63 3.92 7.05 2.80
CA ALA A 63 3.32 7.96 1.83
C ALA A 63 4.33 8.49 0.81
N ALA A 64 5.57 8.75 1.27
CA ALA A 64 6.66 9.25 0.43
C ALA A 64 7.15 8.26 -0.64
N GLU A 65 6.78 6.97 -0.56
CA GLU A 65 7.16 5.96 -1.54
C GLU A 65 6.12 5.80 -2.65
N VAL A 66 4.88 6.21 -2.39
CA VAL A 66 3.81 6.11 -3.37
C VAL A 66 3.93 7.29 -4.33
N PRO A 67 4.11 7.03 -5.63
CA PRO A 67 4.27 8.10 -6.60
C PRO A 67 2.92 8.80 -6.83
N PHE A 68 2.93 10.07 -7.20
CA PHE A 68 1.69 10.85 -7.39
C PHE A 68 0.80 10.32 -8.53
N ASP A 69 1.39 9.66 -9.52
CA ASP A 69 0.76 9.05 -10.70
C ASP A 69 0.37 7.57 -10.48
N TRP A 70 0.09 7.18 -9.23
CA TRP A 70 -0.31 5.82 -8.86
C TRP A 70 -1.60 5.32 -9.50
N ARG A 71 -2.42 6.19 -10.10
CA ARG A 71 -3.68 5.80 -10.74
C ARG A 71 -3.40 4.88 -11.93
N ASP A 72 -4.29 3.93 -12.18
CA ASP A 72 -4.17 2.94 -13.26
C ASP A 72 -2.86 2.12 -13.21
N SER A 73 -2.25 2.04 -12.02
CA SER A 73 -1.00 1.32 -11.81
C SER A 73 -1.24 -0.13 -11.43
N THR A 74 -0.22 -0.96 -11.68
CA THR A 74 -0.19 -2.36 -11.22
C THR A 74 0.80 -2.49 -10.07
N LEU A 75 0.35 -3.01 -8.93
CA LEU A 75 1.19 -3.32 -7.78
C LEU A 75 1.54 -4.82 -7.81
N THR A 76 2.83 -5.16 -7.86
CA THR A 76 3.30 -6.54 -7.78
C THR A 76 3.92 -6.81 -6.42
N VAL A 77 3.38 -7.75 -5.66
CA VAL A 77 3.84 -8.13 -4.31
C VAL A 77 4.06 -9.64 -4.28
N SER A 78 5.25 -10.09 -3.90
CA SER A 78 5.60 -11.53 -3.82
C SER A 78 5.26 -12.33 -5.10
N GLY A 79 5.41 -11.70 -6.27
CA GLY A 79 5.13 -12.33 -7.57
C GLY A 79 3.66 -12.33 -8.00
N ARG A 80 2.75 -11.77 -7.20
CA ARG A 80 1.35 -11.54 -7.59
C ARG A 80 1.14 -10.09 -7.97
N SER A 81 0.45 -9.86 -9.08
CA SER A 81 0.13 -8.51 -9.57
C SER A 81 -1.33 -8.19 -9.32
N TYR A 82 -1.57 -6.97 -8.86
CA TYR A 82 -2.87 -6.42 -8.50
C TYR A 82 -3.08 -5.06 -9.16
N TYR A 83 -4.33 -4.72 -9.47
CA TYR A 83 -4.68 -3.38 -9.92
C TYR A 83 -4.85 -2.45 -8.73
N VAL A 84 -4.22 -1.27 -8.78
CA VAL A 84 -4.39 -0.25 -7.72
C VAL A 84 -5.74 0.44 -7.92
N LEU A 85 -6.63 0.26 -6.96
CA LEU A 85 -7.98 0.85 -6.97
C LEU A 85 -8.00 2.23 -6.33
N ASP A 86 -7.34 2.36 -5.18
CA ASP A 86 -7.30 3.61 -4.43
C ASP A 86 -6.06 3.69 -3.52
N VAL A 87 -5.66 4.91 -3.20
CA VAL A 87 -4.61 5.19 -2.22
C VAL A 87 -5.10 6.25 -1.25
N THR A 88 -5.17 5.86 0.02
CA THR A 88 -5.52 6.75 1.12
C THR A 88 -4.27 7.09 1.93
N PHE A 89 -4.14 8.35 2.32
CA PHE A 89 -3.05 8.82 3.16
C PHE A 89 -3.58 9.08 4.56
N ASP A 90 -2.77 8.82 5.58
CA ASP A 90 -3.13 9.18 6.95
C ASP A 90 -3.21 10.71 7.14
N GLU A 91 -3.77 11.15 8.27
CA GLU A 91 -3.96 12.58 8.58
C GLU A 91 -2.66 13.40 8.59
N TYR A 92 -1.51 12.71 8.67
CA TYR A 92 -0.19 13.33 8.72
C TYR A 92 0.59 13.22 7.41
N GLY A 93 0.04 12.56 6.39
CA GLY A 93 0.72 12.29 5.11
C GLY A 93 1.99 11.45 5.28
N GLN A 94 2.02 10.58 6.28
CA GLN A 94 3.17 9.75 6.65
C GLN A 94 3.03 8.32 6.14
N ARG A 95 1.84 7.74 6.27
CA ARG A 95 1.49 6.41 5.77
C ARG A 95 0.55 6.51 4.58
N ALA A 96 0.69 5.55 3.67
CA ALA A 96 -0.26 5.32 2.60
C ALA A 96 -0.82 3.90 2.72
N ARG A 97 -2.14 3.78 2.56
CA ARG A 97 -2.85 2.52 2.44
C ARG A 97 -3.37 2.40 1.00
N ILE A 98 -2.89 1.37 0.32
CA ILE A 98 -3.15 1.05 -1.08
C ILE A 98 -4.20 -0.06 -1.10
N LYS A 99 -5.35 0.22 -1.72
CA LYS A 99 -6.40 -0.76 -2.01
C LYS A 99 -6.16 -1.39 -3.37
N VAL A 100 -6.25 -2.71 -3.46
CA VAL A 100 -6.02 -3.45 -4.71
C VAL A 100 -7.02 -4.60 -4.93
N GLU A 101 -7.13 -5.05 -6.19
CA GLU A 101 -7.86 -6.24 -6.64
C GLU A 101 -7.06 -7.12 -7.61
#